data_AF-A0A1Y1XGI4-F1
#
_entry.id   AF-A0A1Y1XGI4-F1
#
_cell.length_a   1.000
_cell.length_b   1.000
_cell.length_c   1.000
_cell.angle_alpha   90.00
_cell.angle_beta   90.00
_cell.angle_gamma   90.00
#
_symmetry.space_group_name_H-M   'P 1'
#
loop_
_entity.id
_entity.type
_entity.pdbx_description
1 polymer ?
#
loop_
_entity_poly.entity_id
_entity_poly.type
_entity_poly.pdbx_seq_one_letter_code
_entity_poly.pdbx_strand_id
1 'polypeptide(L)'
;MRLRIRSQNGILNVGENLTEESLLEELKIEIQNLTNINIKDQCLKANFPPTSITKPNNSTLADCGISDGDQIILIESKDFASTQMEQSNVTPSPTKTTEIPPTLTDVKKPEPLPHSTEPKITNTSTTSTNSAKPEPLPHNTEQTTETNTNNISESSASNNNNNSNNKSKMLPSSCYPSTSNGKAVETTDGILIIKEIPDDNSCLFNSVKYVTQNKHLQVAQMRKMIADTIKNDPIQFNDAILGKPFEEYMEYIQRPNTWGGYLELLIFSDYFKIEICSLDVKTTRIDRFGEGKYKEMVFLIYNGIHYDAVALKPFEEAPEEYERTIFESDEEYLIGALKALGENLKKKNLFTDTANFKLRCGVCKKALIGEKEAIQHANSTGHTDFREY
;
A
#
# COMPACT_ATOMS: atom_id res chain seq x y z
N MET A 1 26.75 -12.57 3.85
CA MET A 1 25.35 -12.40 3.43
C MET A 1 25.32 -12.12 1.93
N ARG A 2 24.26 -12.47 1.22
CA ARG A 2 24.08 -12.21 -0.22
C ARG A 2 23.11 -11.06 -0.39
N LEU A 3 23.61 -9.84 -0.41
CA LEU A 3 22.80 -8.64 -0.53
C LEU A 3 22.87 -8.06 -1.95
N ARG A 4 21.76 -7.50 -2.43
CA ARG A 4 21.69 -6.83 -3.73
C ARG A 4 21.34 -5.36 -3.56
N ILE A 5 22.27 -4.48 -3.88
CA ILE A 5 22.06 -3.03 -3.83
C ILE A 5 21.58 -2.55 -5.20
N ARG A 6 20.35 -2.06 -5.28
CA ARG A 6 19.85 -1.33 -6.46
C ARG A 6 20.24 0.13 -6.36
N SER A 7 21.01 0.61 -7.32
CA SER A 7 21.42 2.02 -7.45
C SER A 7 21.03 2.57 -8.82
N GLN A 8 21.15 3.89 -9.00
CA GLN A 8 21.00 4.55 -10.30
C GLN A 8 21.91 3.98 -11.39
N ASN A 9 23.04 3.38 -11.02
CA ASN A 9 24.02 2.80 -11.94
C ASN A 9 23.83 1.27 -12.16
N GLY A 10 22.74 0.70 -11.66
CA GLY A 10 22.43 -0.72 -11.76
C GLY A 10 22.49 -1.47 -10.43
N ILE A 11 22.57 -2.80 -10.50
CA ILE A 11 22.54 -3.71 -9.35
C ILE A 11 23.96 -4.12 -8.96
N LEU A 12 24.31 -3.97 -7.68
CA LEU A 12 25.58 -4.39 -7.09
C LEU A 12 25.32 -5.54 -6.11
N ASN A 13 26.17 -6.55 -6.14
CA ASN A 13 26.15 -7.61 -5.12
C ASN A 13 27.15 -7.25 -4.03
N VAL A 14 26.72 -7.28 -2.77
CA VAL A 14 27.56 -6.95 -1.60
C VAL A 14 27.32 -7.96 -0.48
N GLY A 15 28.17 -7.89 0.54
CA GLY A 15 28.01 -8.62 1.79
C GLY A 15 28.74 -9.95 1.85
N GLU A 16 29.66 -10.23 0.93
CA GLU A 16 30.44 -11.49 0.93
C GLU A 16 31.08 -11.78 2.30
N ASN A 17 31.52 -10.72 3.00
CA ASN A 17 32.15 -10.80 4.33
C ASN A 17 31.25 -10.31 5.48
N LEU A 18 29.97 -10.03 5.23
CA LEU A 18 29.03 -9.54 6.23
C LEU A 18 28.17 -10.68 6.79
N THR A 19 27.76 -10.56 8.05
CA THR A 19 26.75 -11.42 8.69
C THR A 19 25.59 -10.57 9.21
N GLU A 20 24.52 -11.20 9.69
CA GLU A 20 23.38 -10.46 10.26
C GLU A 20 23.78 -9.63 11.49
N GLU A 21 24.88 -10.01 12.15
CA GLU A 21 25.48 -9.31 13.30
C GLU A 21 26.48 -8.21 12.88
N SER A 22 26.86 -8.13 11.61
CA SER A 22 27.68 -7.04 11.09
C SER A 22 27.00 -5.69 11.29
N LEU A 23 27.79 -4.62 11.38
CA LEU A 23 27.27 -3.28 11.58
C LEU A 23 26.77 -2.66 10.28
N LEU A 24 25.76 -1.80 10.36
CA LEU A 24 25.29 -1.01 9.23
C LEU A 24 26.40 -0.17 8.59
N GLU A 25 27.37 0.30 9.39
CA GLU A 25 28.54 1.02 8.90
C GLU A 25 29.40 0.18 7.94
N GLU A 26 29.59 -1.10 8.24
CA GLU A 26 30.41 -2.01 7.42
C GLU A 26 29.78 -2.20 6.03
N LEU A 27 28.46 -2.36 5.98
CA LEU A 27 27.71 -2.38 4.72
C LEU A 27 27.86 -1.07 3.94
N LYS A 28 27.72 0.08 4.61
CA LYS A 28 27.86 1.40 3.95
C LYS A 28 29.28 1.66 3.43
N ILE A 29 30.31 1.18 4.13
CA ILE A 29 31.71 1.23 3.66
C ILE A 29 31.87 0.38 2.39
N GLU A 30 31.35 -0.85 2.38
CA GLU A 30 31.41 -1.72 1.19
C GLU A 30 30.72 -1.07 -0.01
N ILE A 31 29.55 -0.46 0.21
CA ILE A 31 28.81 0.30 -0.81
C ILE A 31 29.61 1.51 -1.28
N GLN A 32 30.24 2.27 -0.39
CA GLN A 32 31.06 3.44 -0.75
C GLN A 32 32.20 3.04 -1.67
N ASN A 33 32.90 1.94 -1.36
CA ASN A 33 34.02 1.45 -2.16
C ASN A 33 33.60 1.04 -3.59
N LEU A 34 32.37 0.56 -3.76
CA LEU A 34 31.85 0.13 -5.07
C LEU A 34 31.18 1.25 -5.86
N THR A 35 30.58 2.23 -5.18
CA THR A 35 29.77 3.30 -5.81
C THR A 35 30.42 4.67 -5.83
N ASN A 36 31.46 4.88 -5.02
CA ASN A 36 32.02 6.19 -4.67
C ASN A 36 31.03 7.16 -4.00
N ILE A 37 29.86 6.69 -3.53
CA ILE A 37 28.91 7.51 -2.77
C ILE A 37 29.35 7.51 -1.30
N ASN A 38 29.64 8.67 -0.72
CA ASN A 38 30.06 8.74 0.67
C ASN A 38 28.98 8.20 1.60
N ILE A 39 29.39 7.57 2.71
CA ILE A 39 28.49 7.01 3.75
C ILE A 39 27.40 8.00 4.18
N LYS A 40 27.72 9.29 4.29
CA LYS A 40 26.78 10.37 4.66
C LYS A 40 25.73 10.67 3.58
N ASP A 41 26.04 10.41 2.33
CA ASP A 41 25.20 10.69 1.17
C ASP A 41 24.40 9.44 0.76
N GLN A 42 24.62 8.30 1.43
CA GLN A 42 23.90 7.04 1.21
C GLN A 42 22.59 6.99 2.01
N CYS A 43 21.46 7.05 1.31
CA CYS A 43 20.15 6.70 1.86
C CYS A 43 19.78 5.28 1.42
N LEU A 44 19.84 4.33 2.36
CA LEU A 44 19.47 2.93 2.13
C LEU A 44 18.00 2.70 2.47
N LYS A 45 17.26 2.05 1.57
CA LYS A 45 15.90 1.58 1.82
C LYS A 45 15.81 0.07 1.69
N ALA A 46 15.22 -0.59 2.68
CA ALA A 46 15.03 -2.04 2.72
C ALA A 46 13.56 -2.40 3.02
N ASN A 47 13.24 -3.69 2.93
CA ASN A 47 11.90 -4.26 3.03
C ASN A 47 11.00 -3.97 1.82
N PHE A 48 9.87 -4.69 1.73
CA PHE A 48 8.78 -4.37 0.82
C PHE A 48 7.51 -4.01 1.62
N PRO A 49 7.01 -2.78 1.49
CA PRO A 49 7.55 -1.72 0.65
C PRO A 49 8.88 -1.13 1.17
N PRO A 50 9.69 -0.49 0.30
CA PRO A 50 10.99 0.06 0.68
C PRO A 50 10.89 1.18 1.73
N THR A 51 11.41 0.92 2.91
CA THR A 51 11.48 1.85 4.04
C THR A 51 12.90 2.32 4.27
N SER A 52 13.09 3.62 4.54
CA SER A 52 14.42 4.17 4.84
C SER A 52 14.97 3.57 6.13
N ILE A 53 16.20 3.06 6.07
CA ILE A 53 16.92 2.60 7.26
C ILE A 53 17.39 3.83 8.02
N THR A 54 16.71 4.14 9.12
CA THR A 54 17.01 5.31 9.99
C THR A 54 17.82 4.95 11.23
N LYS A 55 18.19 3.66 11.37
CA LYS A 55 19.00 3.17 12.49
C LYS A 55 20.42 3.74 12.44
N PRO A 56 21.07 3.95 13.60
CA PRO A 56 22.44 4.46 13.65
C PRO A 56 23.42 3.44 13.07
N ASN A 57 24.56 3.92 12.57
CA ASN A 57 25.59 3.13 11.88
C ASN A 57 26.16 1.96 12.73
N ASN A 58 26.06 2.04 14.06
CA ASN A 58 26.48 1.00 15.00
C ASN A 58 25.39 -0.05 15.31
N SER A 59 24.23 0.01 14.64
CA SER A 59 23.22 -1.05 14.72
C SER A 59 23.62 -2.23 13.85
N THR A 60 23.23 -3.44 14.24
CA THR A 60 23.45 -4.64 13.41
C THR A 60 22.56 -4.62 12.18
N LEU A 61 22.93 -5.38 11.14
CA LEU A 61 22.12 -5.53 9.94
C LEU A 61 20.75 -6.15 10.28
N ALA A 62 20.70 -7.13 11.20
CA ALA A 62 19.46 -7.71 11.71
C ALA A 62 18.54 -6.65 12.35
N ASP A 63 19.09 -5.77 13.20
CA ASP A 63 18.33 -4.69 13.85
C ASP A 63 17.82 -3.63 12.85
N CYS A 64 18.48 -3.53 11.71
CA CYS A 64 18.05 -2.71 10.57
C CYS A 64 16.99 -3.39 9.70
N GLY A 65 16.62 -4.64 10.01
CA GLY A 65 15.71 -5.45 9.21
C GLY A 65 16.30 -5.88 7.87
N ILE A 66 17.63 -6.11 7.82
CA ILE A 66 18.33 -6.65 6.66
C ILE A 66 18.68 -8.13 6.93
N SER A 67 18.27 -9.01 6.03
CA SER A 67 18.52 -10.45 6.07
C SER A 67 19.22 -10.97 4.81
N ASP A 68 19.77 -12.19 4.86
CA ASP A 68 20.44 -12.79 3.71
C ASP A 68 19.49 -12.92 2.50
N GLY A 69 19.92 -12.44 1.33
CA GLY A 69 19.13 -12.48 0.09
C GLY A 69 18.38 -11.19 -0.22
N ASP A 70 18.35 -10.24 0.71
CA ASP A 70 17.60 -8.99 0.58
C ASP A 70 18.09 -8.10 -0.56
N GLN A 71 17.15 -7.32 -1.07
CA GLN A 71 17.40 -6.27 -2.02
C GLN A 71 17.21 -4.91 -1.35
N ILE A 72 18.25 -4.09 -1.37
CA ILE A 72 18.30 -2.78 -0.74
C ILE A 72 18.38 -1.74 -1.85
N ILE A 73 17.61 -0.67 -1.75
CA ILE A 73 17.67 0.47 -2.68
C ILE A 73 18.63 1.50 -2.10
N LEU A 74 19.60 1.93 -2.90
CA LEU A 74 20.51 3.02 -2.60
C LEU A 74 20.08 4.28 -3.34
N ILE A 75 19.77 5.32 -2.57
CA ILE A 75 19.52 6.66 -3.07
C ILE A 75 20.67 7.56 -2.63
N GLU A 76 21.29 8.24 -3.59
CA GLU A 76 22.28 9.26 -3.29
C GLU A 76 21.56 10.57 -2.93
N SER A 77 21.62 10.95 -1.66
CA SER A 77 21.03 12.20 -1.17
C SER A 77 22.06 13.31 -1.28
N LYS A 78 22.16 13.95 -2.44
CA LYS A 78 22.95 15.18 -2.58
C LYS A 78 22.11 16.36 -2.11
N ASP A 79 22.08 16.64 -0.81
CA ASP A 79 21.47 17.88 -0.32
C ASP A 79 22.31 18.61 0.72
N PHE A 80 22.52 19.90 0.41
CA PHE A 80 22.64 21.02 1.34
C PHE A 80 23.64 20.89 2.51
N ALA A 81 24.92 20.97 2.17
CA ALA A 81 25.94 21.46 3.08
C ALA A 81 26.90 22.42 2.35
N SER A 82 26.43 23.62 2.05
CA SER A 82 27.31 24.79 1.90
C SER A 82 26.51 26.07 2.16
N THR A 83 26.36 26.40 3.44
CA THR A 83 26.32 27.80 3.84
C THR A 83 27.29 27.98 4.99
N GLN A 84 28.28 28.83 4.70
CA GLN A 84 29.32 29.43 5.54
C GLN A 84 30.75 28.87 5.38
N MET A 85 31.60 29.79 4.87
CA MET A 85 33.05 29.81 4.71
C MET A 85 33.55 28.94 3.52
N GLU A 86 34.11 29.47 2.42
CA GLU A 86 34.91 30.67 2.20
C GLU A 86 34.70 31.27 0.79
N GLN A 87 34.91 32.59 0.70
CA GLN A 87 35.03 33.33 -0.55
C GLN A 87 36.38 33.06 -1.20
N SER A 88 36.40 32.70 -2.49
CA SER A 88 37.37 33.27 -3.44
C SER A 88 36.95 33.00 -4.89
N ASN A 89 37.10 34.06 -5.68
CA ASN A 89 36.69 34.25 -7.07
C ASN A 89 37.28 33.21 -8.04
N VAL A 90 36.55 32.89 -9.12
CA VAL A 90 36.86 33.24 -10.54
C VAL A 90 35.85 32.54 -11.48
N THR A 91 35.30 33.28 -12.44
CA THR A 91 34.39 32.84 -13.52
C THR A 91 35.16 32.73 -14.88
N PRO A 92 34.56 32.33 -16.02
CA PRO A 92 34.82 31.05 -16.68
C PRO A 92 35.39 31.19 -18.12
N SER A 93 35.76 30.08 -18.78
CA SER A 93 35.66 30.00 -20.25
C SER A 93 35.79 28.58 -20.84
N PRO A 94 35.31 28.37 -22.09
CA PRO A 94 34.75 27.11 -22.60
C PRO A 94 35.60 26.45 -23.70
N THR A 95 35.41 25.16 -23.99
CA THR A 95 35.73 24.51 -25.30
C THR A 95 34.98 23.17 -25.38
N LYS A 96 33.91 23.02 -26.18
CA LYS A 96 33.81 22.54 -27.58
C LYS A 96 34.13 21.04 -27.83
N THR A 97 33.05 20.30 -28.18
CA THR A 97 32.89 19.33 -29.31
C THR A 97 33.75 18.05 -29.29
N THR A 98 33.24 16.82 -29.49
CA THR A 98 32.87 16.25 -30.82
C THR A 98 32.17 14.87 -30.68
N GLU A 99 31.23 14.61 -31.60
CA GLU A 99 30.59 13.34 -32.00
C GLU A 99 31.65 12.27 -32.40
N ILE A 100 31.43 10.94 -32.52
CA ILE A 100 30.59 10.16 -33.48
C ILE A 100 30.41 8.67 -32.97
N PRO A 101 29.75 7.70 -33.68
CA PRO A 101 28.81 6.72 -33.11
C PRO A 101 29.41 5.29 -32.99
N PRO A 102 28.63 4.25 -32.60
CA PRO A 102 28.08 3.38 -33.65
C PRO A 102 26.74 2.66 -33.35
N THR A 103 26.12 2.29 -34.46
CA THR A 103 25.14 1.25 -34.78
C THR A 103 25.22 -0.06 -33.95
N LEU A 104 24.06 -0.65 -33.61
CA LEU A 104 23.62 -2.01 -34.03
C LEU A 104 22.38 -2.54 -33.26
N THR A 105 21.41 -2.98 -34.07
CA THR A 105 20.47 -4.13 -33.90
C THR A 105 19.43 -4.14 -32.79
N ASP A 106 18.18 -3.91 -33.22
CA ASP A 106 16.94 -4.29 -32.54
C ASP A 106 16.84 -5.80 -32.31
N VAL A 107 16.74 -6.20 -31.04
CA VAL A 107 16.18 -7.49 -30.62
C VAL A 107 14.95 -7.20 -29.77
N LYS A 108 13.77 -7.49 -30.31
CA LYS A 108 12.48 -7.39 -29.61
C LYS A 108 12.48 -8.28 -28.35
N LYS A 109 12.41 -7.66 -27.18
CA LYS A 109 12.25 -8.31 -25.87
C LYS A 109 10.75 -8.57 -25.60
N PRO A 110 10.37 -9.73 -25.03
CA PRO A 110 8.98 -10.07 -24.78
C PRO A 110 8.34 -9.20 -23.69
N GLU A 111 7.07 -8.92 -23.90
CA GLU A 111 6.19 -8.05 -23.12
C GLU A 111 5.89 -8.65 -21.73
N PRO A 112 5.69 -7.83 -20.67
CA PRO A 112 5.33 -8.34 -19.35
C PRO A 112 3.97 -9.03 -19.36
N LEU A 113 3.87 -10.10 -18.56
CA LEU A 113 2.70 -10.97 -18.45
C LEU A 113 1.45 -10.18 -18.05
N PRO A 114 0.28 -10.45 -18.68
CA PRO A 114 -0.99 -10.11 -18.07
C PRO A 114 -1.20 -11.01 -16.85
N HIS A 115 -1.44 -10.41 -15.67
CA HIS A 115 -1.90 -11.17 -14.51
C HIS A 115 -3.28 -11.76 -14.81
N SER A 116 -3.40 -13.07 -14.56
CA SER A 116 -4.58 -13.89 -14.81
C SER A 116 -5.86 -13.24 -14.29
N THR A 117 -6.84 -13.11 -15.17
CA THR A 117 -8.26 -12.97 -14.81
C THR A 117 -8.71 -14.17 -13.97
N GLU A 118 -9.26 -13.89 -12.79
CA GLU A 118 -9.92 -14.91 -11.96
C GLU A 118 -11.35 -15.24 -12.44
N PRO A 119 -11.89 -16.42 -12.05
CA PRO A 119 -12.99 -17.08 -12.74
C PRO A 119 -14.37 -16.53 -12.39
N LYS A 120 -15.21 -16.46 -13.42
CA LYS A 120 -16.65 -16.16 -13.36
C LYS A 120 -17.37 -17.24 -12.53
N ILE A 121 -17.83 -16.89 -11.32
CA ILE A 121 -18.70 -17.76 -10.52
C ILE A 121 -20.04 -17.89 -11.26
N THR A 122 -20.33 -19.11 -11.71
CA THR A 122 -21.58 -19.45 -12.36
C THR A 122 -22.53 -19.95 -11.27
N ASN A 123 -23.53 -19.13 -10.90
CA ASN A 123 -24.61 -19.58 -10.04
C ASN A 123 -25.50 -20.53 -10.83
N THR A 124 -25.30 -21.84 -10.63
CA THR A 124 -26.19 -22.87 -11.14
C THR A 124 -27.44 -22.90 -10.26
N SER A 125 -28.49 -22.27 -10.76
CA SER A 125 -29.86 -22.32 -10.23
C SER A 125 -30.36 -23.76 -10.28
N THR A 126 -30.62 -24.37 -9.12
CA THR A 126 -31.44 -25.57 -9.02
C THR A 126 -32.91 -25.17 -9.13
N THR A 127 -33.50 -25.53 -10.27
CA THR A 127 -34.94 -25.60 -10.49
C THR A 127 -35.60 -26.61 -9.56
N SER A 128 -36.55 -26.16 -8.74
CA SER A 128 -37.70 -26.95 -8.31
C SER A 128 -38.96 -26.10 -8.44
N THR A 129 -39.83 -26.53 -9.34
CA THR A 129 -41.12 -25.92 -9.71
C THR A 129 -42.24 -26.38 -8.78
N ASN A 130 -43.22 -25.47 -8.61
CA ASN A 130 -44.66 -25.68 -8.32
C ASN A 130 -45.03 -26.04 -6.85
N SER A 131 -46.05 -25.48 -6.18
CA SER A 131 -47.18 -24.62 -6.58
C SER A 131 -47.89 -24.03 -5.35
N ALA A 132 -48.72 -22.99 -5.62
CA ALA A 132 -49.98 -22.61 -4.95
C ALA A 132 -49.98 -21.56 -3.81
N LYS A 133 -50.44 -20.35 -4.18
CA LYS A 133 -51.23 -19.38 -3.38
C LYS A 133 -52.65 -19.96 -3.16
N PRO A 134 -53.44 -19.55 -2.15
CA PRO A 134 -54.12 -18.24 -2.16
C PRO A 134 -54.20 -17.48 -0.81
N GLU A 135 -54.44 -16.18 -0.93
CA GLU A 135 -54.91 -15.15 0.04
C GLU A 135 -56.35 -15.42 0.56
N PRO A 136 -57.02 -14.57 1.40
CA PRO A 136 -56.57 -13.42 2.24
C PRO A 136 -57.18 -13.35 3.69
N LEU A 137 -56.66 -12.43 4.54
CA LEU A 137 -57.28 -11.53 5.58
C LEU A 137 -58.43 -12.03 6.52
N PRO A 138 -58.55 -11.53 7.79
CA PRO A 138 -58.77 -10.10 8.07
C PRO A 138 -58.23 -9.48 9.37
N HIS A 139 -58.35 -8.15 9.39
CA HIS A 139 -58.35 -7.17 10.48
C HIS A 139 -58.86 -7.65 11.84
N ASN A 140 -58.27 -7.10 12.92
CA ASN A 140 -59.06 -6.42 13.95
C ASN A 140 -58.28 -5.33 14.68
N THR A 141 -59.02 -4.27 14.99
CA THR A 141 -58.67 -3.03 15.69
C THR A 141 -59.36 -3.05 17.05
N GLU A 142 -58.70 -2.58 18.11
CA GLU A 142 -59.26 -2.00 19.36
C GLU A 142 -58.04 -1.74 20.29
N GLN A 143 -57.54 -0.53 20.51
CA GLN A 143 -58.03 0.64 21.23
C GLN A 143 -58.17 0.47 22.77
N THR A 144 -57.33 1.25 23.46
CA THR A 144 -57.45 1.85 24.82
C THR A 144 -57.46 0.96 26.07
N THR A 145 -56.49 1.23 26.97
CA THR A 145 -56.78 1.88 28.26
C THR A 145 -55.49 2.34 28.94
N GLU A 146 -55.47 3.61 29.32
CA GLU A 146 -54.51 4.24 30.22
C GLU A 146 -54.71 3.75 31.66
N THR A 147 -53.64 3.70 32.45
CA THR A 147 -53.67 4.21 33.83
C THR A 147 -52.25 4.37 34.41
N ASN A 148 -52.07 5.54 35.03
CA ASN A 148 -50.89 6.09 35.70
C ASN A 148 -50.37 5.24 36.90
N THR A 149 -49.08 5.33 37.25
CA THR A 149 -48.55 6.25 38.30
C THR A 149 -47.07 5.97 38.68
N ASN A 150 -46.26 7.03 38.61
CA ASN A 150 -45.24 7.55 39.54
C ASN A 150 -44.29 6.64 40.35
N ASN A 151 -42.98 6.92 40.23
CA ASN A 151 -42.02 7.32 41.29
C ASN A 151 -40.61 7.45 40.66
N ILE A 152 -40.06 8.65 40.41
CA ILE A 152 -39.24 9.51 41.29
C ILE A 152 -38.24 8.74 42.19
N SER A 153 -36.95 8.86 41.83
CA SER A 153 -35.88 9.18 42.78
C SER A 153 -34.68 9.81 42.06
N GLU A 154 -34.53 11.11 42.28
CA GLU A 154 -33.28 11.85 42.14
C GLU A 154 -32.26 11.33 43.16
N SER A 155 -30.99 11.22 42.78
CA SER A 155 -29.91 11.61 43.69
C SER A 155 -28.73 12.19 42.91
N SER A 156 -28.29 13.31 43.46
CA SER A 156 -27.39 14.31 42.93
C SER A 156 -25.91 13.98 43.16
N ALA A 157 -25.10 14.45 42.20
CA ALA A 157 -23.77 15.06 42.34
C ALA A 157 -22.64 14.28 43.05
N SER A 158 -21.58 14.01 42.28
CA SER A 158 -20.24 14.43 42.68
C SER A 158 -19.37 14.70 41.46
N ASN A 159 -19.05 15.99 41.29
CA ASN A 159 -17.95 16.51 40.49
C ASN A 159 -16.66 15.80 40.88
N ASN A 160 -15.94 15.26 39.89
CA ASN A 160 -14.49 15.17 39.97
C ASN A 160 -13.92 15.68 38.64
N ASN A 161 -13.42 16.91 38.70
CA ASN A 161 -12.51 17.48 37.72
C ASN A 161 -11.23 16.65 37.72
N ASN A 162 -11.06 15.79 36.71
CA ASN A 162 -9.75 15.33 36.31
C ASN A 162 -9.42 15.94 34.96
N ASN A 163 -8.63 16.99 35.04
CA ASN A 163 -7.87 17.56 33.95
C ASN A 163 -6.88 16.49 33.45
N SER A 164 -7.28 15.73 32.44
CA SER A 164 -6.40 14.80 31.75
C SER A 164 -6.19 15.30 30.34
N ASN A 165 -4.95 15.71 30.06
CA ASN A 165 -4.39 15.80 28.72
C ASN A 165 -4.57 14.44 28.03
N ASN A 166 -5.70 14.22 27.36
CA ASN A 166 -5.91 13.08 26.49
C ASN A 166 -5.16 13.36 25.19
N LYS A 167 -3.85 13.06 25.20
CA LYS A 167 -3.20 12.62 23.97
C LYS A 167 -3.80 11.25 23.64
N SER A 168 -4.58 11.20 22.58
CA SER A 168 -5.17 9.99 22.01
C SER A 168 -4.06 8.94 21.86
N LYS A 169 -4.13 7.87 22.63
CA LYS A 169 -3.12 6.80 22.62
C LYS A 169 -3.75 5.61 21.92
N MET A 170 -3.05 4.97 20.98
CA MET A 170 -3.53 3.76 20.30
C MET A 170 -4.17 2.77 21.30
N LEU A 171 -5.47 2.50 21.18
CA LEU A 171 -6.13 1.47 21.98
C LEU A 171 -5.81 0.06 21.42
N PRO A 172 -5.72 -0.97 22.29
CA PRO A 172 -5.54 -2.36 21.86
C PRO A 172 -6.67 -2.85 20.94
N SER A 173 -6.37 -3.79 20.04
CA SER A 173 -7.35 -4.36 19.09
C SER A 173 -8.56 -5.00 19.76
N SER A 174 -8.44 -5.46 21.03
CA SER A 174 -9.55 -6.00 21.81
C SER A 174 -10.64 -4.97 22.16
N CYS A 175 -10.38 -3.68 21.96
CA CYS A 175 -11.31 -2.59 22.22
C CYS A 175 -12.24 -2.28 21.04
N TYR A 176 -12.09 -2.96 19.91
CA TYR A 176 -12.89 -2.73 18.70
C TYR A 176 -13.68 -4.01 18.35
N PRO A 177 -14.95 -4.13 18.81
CA PRO A 177 -15.84 -5.22 18.43
C PRO A 177 -15.95 -5.36 16.91
N SER A 178 -16.00 -6.58 16.40
CA SER A 178 -16.04 -6.85 14.95
C SER A 178 -17.41 -7.36 14.49
N THR A 179 -17.89 -6.82 13.37
CA THR A 179 -19.11 -7.26 12.67
C THR A 179 -18.81 -7.64 11.21
N SER A 180 -19.83 -7.86 10.38
CA SER A 180 -19.73 -8.14 8.93
C SER A 180 -18.70 -9.22 8.54
N ASN A 181 -18.63 -10.32 9.28
CA ASN A 181 -17.63 -11.37 9.05
C ASN A 181 -16.18 -10.83 9.04
N GLY A 182 -15.85 -9.87 9.89
CA GLY A 182 -14.50 -9.30 10.02
C GLY A 182 -14.23 -8.08 9.14
N LYS A 183 -15.21 -7.64 8.34
CA LYS A 183 -15.11 -6.48 7.43
C LYS A 183 -15.56 -5.15 8.04
N ALA A 184 -15.90 -5.15 9.34
CA ALA A 184 -16.27 -3.97 10.08
C ALA A 184 -15.79 -4.05 11.53
N VAL A 185 -15.51 -2.88 12.11
CA VAL A 185 -15.15 -2.71 13.52
C VAL A 185 -15.85 -1.48 14.13
N GLU A 186 -16.43 -1.65 15.31
CA GLU A 186 -17.06 -0.56 16.07
C GLU A 186 -15.98 0.35 16.69
N THR A 187 -16.21 1.65 16.64
CA THR A 187 -15.38 2.72 17.22
C THR A 187 -16.25 3.63 18.09
N THR A 188 -15.66 4.64 18.75
CA THR A 188 -16.44 5.60 19.57
C THR A 188 -17.39 6.45 18.73
N ASP A 189 -17.04 6.70 17.47
CA ASP A 189 -17.72 7.70 16.61
C ASP A 189 -18.47 7.04 15.43
N GLY A 190 -18.61 5.71 15.45
CA GLY A 190 -19.27 4.94 14.40
C GLY A 190 -18.62 3.59 14.16
N ILE A 191 -18.84 3.03 12.97
CA ILE A 191 -18.34 1.73 12.55
C ILE A 191 -17.41 1.93 11.35
N LEU A 192 -16.15 1.51 11.49
CA LEU A 192 -15.17 1.53 10.42
C LEU A 192 -15.35 0.27 9.57
N ILE A 193 -15.62 0.45 8.29
CA ILE A 193 -16.01 -0.61 7.36
C ILE A 193 -15.10 -0.65 6.12
N ILE A 194 -15.04 -1.82 5.49
CA ILE A 194 -14.43 -2.00 4.17
C ILE A 194 -15.47 -1.71 3.09
N LYS A 195 -15.14 -0.80 2.18
CA LYS A 195 -15.87 -0.59 0.94
C LYS A 195 -15.20 -1.39 -0.18
N GLU A 196 -15.89 -2.44 -0.62
CA GLU A 196 -15.42 -3.27 -1.73
C GLU A 196 -15.31 -2.46 -3.03
N ILE A 197 -14.13 -2.52 -3.65
CA ILE A 197 -13.84 -1.89 -4.93
C ILE A 197 -13.83 -2.96 -6.04
N PRO A 198 -14.34 -2.66 -7.25
CA PRO A 198 -14.32 -3.62 -8.34
C PRO A 198 -12.91 -4.11 -8.68
N ASP A 199 -12.78 -5.41 -8.95
CA ASP A 199 -11.52 -6.04 -9.33
C ASP A 199 -11.25 -5.88 -10.84
N ASP A 200 -10.80 -4.69 -11.24
CA ASP A 200 -10.66 -4.27 -12.64
C ASP A 200 -9.21 -3.91 -13.05
N ASN A 201 -8.20 -4.47 -12.37
CA ASN A 201 -6.78 -4.10 -12.47
C ASN A 201 -6.48 -2.62 -12.15
N SER A 202 -7.49 -1.86 -11.72
CA SER A 202 -7.39 -0.46 -11.35
C SER A 202 -7.92 -0.22 -9.93
N CYS A 203 -8.02 -1.27 -9.11
CA CYS A 203 -8.51 -1.23 -7.73
C CYS A 203 -7.77 -0.20 -6.87
N LEU A 204 -6.45 -0.07 -6.99
CA LEU A 204 -5.67 0.97 -6.31
C LEU A 204 -6.20 2.38 -6.66
N PHE A 205 -6.32 2.69 -7.94
CA PHE A 205 -6.76 4.00 -8.43
C PHE A 205 -8.20 4.29 -8.00
N ASN A 206 -9.08 3.29 -8.14
CA ASN A 206 -10.48 3.41 -7.74
C ASN A 206 -10.62 3.58 -6.22
N SER A 207 -9.81 2.89 -5.42
CA SER A 207 -9.78 3.05 -3.96
C SER A 207 -9.32 4.44 -3.56
N VAL A 208 -8.19 4.93 -4.11
CA VAL A 208 -7.68 6.28 -3.86
C VAL A 208 -8.71 7.33 -4.29
N LYS A 209 -9.31 7.18 -5.47
CA LYS A 209 -10.39 8.04 -5.97
C LYS A 209 -11.57 8.09 -5.00
N TYR A 210 -11.94 6.94 -4.43
CA TYR A 210 -13.03 6.83 -3.47
C TYR A 210 -12.72 7.56 -2.17
N VAL A 211 -11.61 7.21 -1.51
CA VAL A 211 -11.30 7.72 -0.17
C VAL A 211 -10.95 9.21 -0.17
N THR A 212 -10.38 9.72 -1.26
CA THR A 212 -10.11 11.16 -1.44
C THR A 212 -11.33 11.94 -1.96
N GLN A 213 -12.48 11.28 -2.12
CA GLN A 213 -13.74 11.88 -2.59
C GLN A 213 -13.68 12.53 -3.99
N ASN A 214 -12.70 12.13 -4.81
CA ASN A 214 -12.48 12.67 -6.15
C ASN A 214 -13.26 11.88 -7.22
N LYS A 215 -14.57 11.68 -7.03
CA LYS A 215 -15.42 10.81 -7.89
C LYS A 215 -15.40 11.18 -9.39
N HIS A 216 -15.03 12.43 -9.72
CA HIS A 216 -14.95 12.94 -11.09
C HIS A 216 -13.66 12.53 -11.81
N LEU A 217 -12.58 12.19 -11.09
CA LEU A 217 -11.30 11.80 -11.70
C LEU A 217 -11.40 10.44 -12.38
N GLN A 218 -11.01 10.40 -13.65
CA GLN A 218 -10.90 9.16 -14.40
C GLN A 218 -9.57 8.46 -14.08
N VAL A 219 -9.57 7.12 -14.04
CA VAL A 219 -8.34 6.33 -13.80
C VAL A 219 -7.25 6.68 -14.82
N ALA A 220 -7.60 6.90 -16.09
CA ALA A 220 -6.65 7.32 -17.12
C ALA A 220 -5.99 8.68 -16.79
N GLN A 221 -6.73 9.61 -16.20
CA GLN A 221 -6.18 10.90 -15.75
C GLN A 221 -5.25 10.72 -14.56
N MET A 222 -5.58 9.82 -13.63
CA MET A 222 -4.71 9.50 -12.49
C MET A 222 -3.39 8.86 -12.94
N ARG A 223 -3.45 7.90 -13.88
CA ARG A 223 -2.25 7.29 -14.49
C ARG A 223 -1.39 8.32 -15.22
N LYS A 224 -2.03 9.22 -15.98
CA LYS A 224 -1.34 10.33 -16.63
C LYS A 224 -0.68 11.28 -15.62
N MET A 225 -1.36 11.60 -14.53
CA MET A 225 -0.82 12.43 -13.45
C MET A 225 0.43 11.82 -12.82
N ILE A 226 0.46 10.50 -12.58
CA ILE A 226 1.67 9.80 -12.13
C ILE A 226 2.80 9.93 -13.15
N ALA A 227 2.53 9.63 -14.42
CA ALA A 227 3.54 9.71 -15.47
C ALA A 227 4.11 11.14 -15.62
N ASP A 228 3.24 12.16 -15.55
CA ASP A 228 3.64 13.55 -15.64
C ASP A 228 4.45 13.99 -14.39
N THR A 229 4.11 13.48 -13.20
CA THR A 229 4.89 13.73 -11.96
C THR A 229 6.31 13.16 -12.07
N ILE A 230 6.43 11.90 -12.51
CA ILE A 230 7.73 11.22 -12.67
C ILE A 230 8.60 11.92 -13.72
N LYS A 231 8.01 12.36 -14.84
CA LYS A 231 8.71 13.13 -15.87
C LYS A 231 9.27 14.45 -15.38
N ASN A 232 8.61 15.08 -14.41
CA ASN A 232 9.02 16.38 -13.88
C ASN A 232 10.12 16.28 -12.83
N ASP A 233 10.38 15.09 -12.27
CA ASP A 233 11.49 14.85 -11.33
C ASP A 233 12.21 13.51 -11.62
N PRO A 234 12.94 13.42 -12.76
CA PRO A 234 13.63 12.19 -13.15
C PRO A 234 14.81 11.85 -12.24
N ILE A 235 15.28 12.77 -11.40
CA ILE A 235 16.35 12.51 -10.43
C ILE A 235 15.77 11.71 -9.26
N GLN A 236 14.64 12.16 -8.71
CA GLN A 236 13.93 11.43 -7.67
C GLN A 236 13.39 10.08 -8.19
N PHE A 237 12.83 10.07 -9.40
CA PHE A 237 12.18 8.91 -10.00
C PHE A 237 13.05 8.26 -11.09
N ASN A 238 14.28 7.90 -10.72
CA ASN A 238 15.19 7.17 -11.59
C ASN A 238 14.83 5.66 -11.68
N ASP A 239 15.45 4.96 -12.64
CA ASP A 239 15.23 3.54 -12.92
C ASP A 239 15.29 2.62 -11.69
N ALA A 240 16.13 2.94 -10.71
CA ALA A 240 16.24 2.14 -9.49
C ALA A 240 14.98 2.23 -8.63
N ILE A 241 14.37 3.42 -8.54
CA ILE A 241 13.12 3.67 -7.84
C ILE A 241 11.93 3.12 -8.62
N LEU A 242 11.91 3.30 -9.94
CA LEU A 242 10.86 2.77 -10.82
C LEU A 242 10.89 1.23 -10.87
N GLY A 243 12.05 0.62 -10.58
CA GLY A 243 12.27 -0.82 -10.67
C GLY A 243 12.31 -1.34 -12.10
N LYS A 244 12.30 -0.43 -13.08
CA LYS A 244 12.25 -0.62 -14.54
C LYS A 244 12.92 0.57 -15.22
N PRO A 245 13.39 0.44 -16.47
CA PRO A 245 13.81 1.58 -17.27
C PRO A 245 12.70 2.63 -17.37
N PHE A 246 13.07 3.91 -17.29
CA PHE A 246 12.16 5.04 -17.33
C PHE A 246 11.11 4.94 -18.45
N GLU A 247 11.52 4.71 -19.69
CA GLU A 247 10.62 4.61 -20.84
C GLU A 247 9.64 3.43 -20.70
N GLU A 248 10.12 2.28 -20.21
CA GLU A 248 9.29 1.10 -19.98
C GLU A 248 8.22 1.39 -18.92
N TYR A 249 8.59 2.07 -17.84
CA TYR A 249 7.67 2.41 -16.76
C TYR A 249 6.62 3.45 -17.23
N MET A 250 7.02 4.46 -18.02
CA MET A 250 6.10 5.47 -18.58
C MET A 250 5.03 4.87 -19.50
N GLU A 251 5.36 3.84 -20.25
CA GLU A 251 4.38 3.07 -21.02
C GLU A 251 3.54 2.16 -20.10
N TYR A 252 4.19 1.46 -19.16
CA TYR A 252 3.56 0.53 -18.24
C TYR A 252 2.42 1.21 -17.46
N ILE A 253 2.69 2.33 -16.79
CA ILE A 253 1.72 2.94 -15.88
C ILE A 253 0.47 3.49 -16.59
N GLN A 254 0.58 3.82 -17.88
CA GLN A 254 -0.53 4.32 -18.68
C GLN A 254 -1.48 3.23 -19.18
N ARG A 255 -1.08 1.95 -19.17
CA ARG A 255 -1.94 0.84 -19.59
C ARG A 255 -3.06 0.62 -18.57
N PRO A 256 -4.32 0.39 -18.99
CA PRO A 256 -5.44 0.22 -18.06
C PRO A 256 -5.38 -1.09 -17.26
N ASN A 257 -4.62 -2.07 -17.73
CA ASN A 257 -4.49 -3.40 -17.14
C ASN A 257 -3.24 -3.59 -16.28
N THR A 258 -2.47 -2.52 -16.02
CA THR A 258 -1.29 -2.59 -15.15
C THR A 258 -1.65 -2.15 -13.75
N TRP A 259 -1.06 -2.82 -12.76
CA TRP A 259 -1.33 -2.53 -11.37
C TRP A 259 -0.50 -1.35 -10.91
N GLY A 260 -1.08 -0.56 -10.00
CA GLY A 260 -0.32 0.36 -9.19
C GLY A 260 -0.02 -0.27 -7.81
N GLY A 261 0.84 0.39 -7.05
CA GLY A 261 1.26 -0.04 -5.72
C GLY A 261 1.97 1.09 -4.98
N TYR A 262 3.10 0.76 -4.35
CA TYR A 262 3.82 1.67 -3.45
C TYR A 262 4.16 3.03 -4.06
N LEU A 263 4.77 3.02 -5.25
CA LEU A 263 5.21 4.26 -5.91
C LEU A 263 4.02 5.18 -6.22
N GLU A 264 2.91 4.61 -6.67
CA GLU A 264 1.71 5.36 -6.99
C GLU A 264 1.06 5.94 -5.73
N LEU A 265 1.03 5.20 -4.61
CA LEU A 265 0.54 5.73 -3.32
C LEU A 265 1.41 6.86 -2.79
N LEU A 266 2.74 6.75 -2.95
CA LEU A 266 3.67 7.82 -2.59
C LEU A 266 3.36 9.10 -3.37
N ILE A 267 3.19 8.98 -4.69
CA ILE A 267 2.85 10.11 -5.56
C ILE A 267 1.46 10.67 -5.23
N PHE A 268 0.45 9.82 -5.03
CA PHE A 268 -0.90 10.26 -4.71
C PHE A 268 -0.98 10.99 -3.37
N SER A 269 -0.27 10.52 -2.34
CA SER A 269 -0.21 11.21 -1.05
C SER A 269 0.31 12.64 -1.23
N ASP A 270 1.42 12.80 -1.96
CA ASP A 270 1.99 14.12 -2.20
C ASP A 270 1.15 14.98 -3.17
N TYR A 271 0.44 14.37 -4.13
CA TYR A 271 -0.44 15.08 -5.06
C TYR A 271 -1.71 15.62 -4.38
N PHE A 272 -2.41 14.76 -3.62
CA PHE A 272 -3.64 15.12 -2.93
C PHE A 272 -3.40 15.82 -1.59
N LYS A 273 -2.15 15.93 -1.15
CA LYS A 273 -1.76 16.54 0.13
C LYS A 273 -2.46 15.89 1.32
N ILE A 274 -2.51 14.56 1.28
CA ILE A 274 -3.20 13.72 2.26
C ILE A 274 -2.32 12.53 2.62
N GLU A 275 -2.30 12.16 3.89
CA GLU A 275 -1.64 10.95 4.32
C GLU A 275 -2.45 9.73 3.88
N ILE A 276 -1.82 8.71 3.30
CA ILE A 276 -2.50 7.46 2.94
C ILE A 276 -1.99 6.36 3.86
N CYS A 277 -2.86 5.78 4.68
CA CYS A 277 -2.55 4.62 5.51
C CYS A 277 -3.04 3.36 4.82
N SER A 278 -2.12 2.58 4.25
CA SER A 278 -2.43 1.31 3.59
C SER A 278 -2.12 0.15 4.52
N LEU A 279 -3.13 -0.59 4.95
CA LEU A 279 -2.95 -1.79 5.77
C LEU A 279 -2.75 -3.03 4.90
N ASP A 280 -1.65 -3.74 5.08
CA ASP A 280 -1.45 -5.08 4.51
C ASP A 280 -2.07 -6.13 5.44
N VAL A 281 -3.10 -6.84 4.97
CA VAL A 281 -3.81 -7.84 5.77
C VAL A 281 -2.89 -8.98 6.21
N LYS A 282 -1.98 -9.44 5.34
CA LYS A 282 -1.11 -10.58 5.64
C LYS A 282 -0.21 -10.28 6.83
N THR A 283 0.40 -9.09 6.85
CA THR A 283 1.37 -8.69 7.88
C THR A 283 0.76 -7.88 9.01
N THR A 284 -0.44 -7.33 8.84
CA THR A 284 -1.08 -6.33 9.71
C THR A 284 -0.27 -5.05 9.89
N ARG A 285 0.73 -4.83 9.03
CA ARG A 285 1.51 -3.60 8.98
C ARG A 285 0.69 -2.51 8.28
N ILE A 286 0.83 -1.28 8.76
CA ILE A 286 0.24 -0.09 8.13
C ILE A 286 1.38 0.71 7.51
N ASP A 287 1.36 0.83 6.18
CA ASP A 287 2.29 1.66 5.42
C ASP A 287 1.70 3.07 5.30
N ARG A 288 2.36 4.07 5.91
CA ARG A 288 1.89 5.46 5.97
C ARG A 288 2.64 6.32 4.95
N PHE A 289 1.96 6.72 3.89
CA PHE A 289 2.50 7.59 2.86
C PHE A 289 2.21 9.04 3.21
N GLY A 290 3.24 9.89 3.23
CA GLY A 290 3.10 11.29 3.66
C GLY A 290 2.99 11.48 5.17
N GLU A 291 3.45 10.50 5.97
CA GLU A 291 3.39 10.53 7.43
C GLU A 291 3.92 11.85 8.00
N GLY A 292 3.08 12.51 8.81
CA GLY A 292 3.41 13.77 9.48
C GLY A 292 3.54 14.99 8.54
N LYS A 293 3.31 14.84 7.23
CA LYS A 293 3.34 15.96 6.28
C LYS A 293 1.98 16.67 6.16
N TYR A 294 0.88 15.94 6.37
CA TYR A 294 -0.47 16.41 6.07
C TYR A 294 -1.38 16.30 7.29
N LYS A 295 -2.38 17.19 7.37
CA LYS A 295 -3.34 17.22 8.49
C LYS A 295 -4.46 16.19 8.35
N GLU A 296 -4.64 15.67 7.15
CA GLU A 296 -5.71 14.75 6.80
C GLU A 296 -5.10 13.40 6.42
N MET A 297 -5.82 12.33 6.70
CA MET A 297 -5.46 10.96 6.35
C MET A 297 -6.64 10.17 5.77
N VAL A 298 -6.34 9.19 4.93
CA VAL A 298 -7.29 8.24 4.34
C VAL A 298 -6.79 6.81 4.50
N PHE A 299 -7.69 5.85 4.49
CA PHE A 299 -7.37 4.45 4.78
C PHE A 299 -7.66 3.53 3.60
N LEU A 300 -6.71 2.65 3.32
CA LEU A 300 -6.81 1.57 2.35
C LEU A 300 -6.53 0.23 3.03
N ILE A 301 -7.12 -0.84 2.51
CA ILE A 301 -6.76 -2.21 2.86
C ILE A 301 -6.22 -2.92 1.62
N TYR A 302 -5.11 -3.61 1.78
CA TYR A 302 -4.45 -4.42 0.76
C TYR A 302 -4.43 -5.88 1.19
N ASN A 303 -5.01 -6.76 0.36
CA ASN A 303 -5.11 -8.18 0.67
C ASN A 303 -3.99 -9.03 0.03
N GLY A 304 -3.00 -8.42 -0.62
CA GLY A 304 -1.93 -9.12 -1.33
C GLY A 304 -2.04 -9.07 -2.85
N ILE A 305 -3.22 -8.80 -3.40
CA ILE A 305 -3.46 -8.61 -4.86
C ILE A 305 -4.47 -7.50 -5.18
N HIS A 306 -5.26 -7.07 -4.19
CA HIS A 306 -6.36 -6.12 -4.37
C HIS A 306 -6.36 -5.06 -3.28
N TYR A 307 -6.76 -3.84 -3.65
CA TYR A 307 -6.97 -2.71 -2.74
C TYR A 307 -8.44 -2.39 -2.61
N ASP A 308 -8.89 -2.24 -1.37
CA ASP A 308 -10.22 -1.74 -1.01
C ASP A 308 -10.12 -0.40 -0.26
N ALA A 309 -11.20 0.37 -0.34
CA ALA A 309 -11.35 1.60 0.42
C ALA A 309 -11.86 1.30 1.84
N VAL A 310 -11.55 2.18 2.79
CA VAL A 310 -12.09 2.10 4.16
C VAL A 310 -12.84 3.39 4.47
N ALA A 311 -14.01 3.24 5.09
CA ALA A 311 -14.91 4.35 5.44
C ALA A 311 -15.45 4.19 6.86
N LEU A 312 -15.73 5.30 7.52
CA LEU A 312 -16.45 5.35 8.79
C LEU A 312 -17.92 5.67 8.52
N LYS A 313 -18.83 4.90 9.12
CA LYS A 313 -20.27 5.12 9.06
C LYS A 313 -20.85 5.30 10.47
N PRO A 314 -21.98 6.01 10.62
CA PRO A 314 -22.68 6.05 11.90
C PRO A 314 -23.23 4.66 12.33
N PHE A 315 -23.58 3.81 11.36
CA PHE A 315 -24.01 2.41 11.54
C PHE A 315 -23.82 1.62 10.22
N GLU A 316 -23.83 0.29 10.27
CA GLU A 316 -23.39 -0.59 9.17
C GLU A 316 -24.21 -0.40 7.88
N GLU A 317 -25.54 -0.29 8.02
CA GLU A 317 -26.48 -0.11 6.91
C GLU A 317 -26.64 1.36 6.47
N ALA A 318 -25.86 2.30 7.02
CA ALA A 318 -25.98 3.70 6.67
C ALA A 318 -25.70 3.91 5.17
N PRO A 319 -26.49 4.74 4.47
CA PRO A 319 -26.25 5.06 3.05
C PRO A 319 -24.85 5.65 2.81
N GLU A 320 -24.35 5.54 1.57
CA GLU A 320 -23.01 6.01 1.18
C GLU A 320 -22.80 7.52 1.44
N GLU A 321 -23.85 8.33 1.42
CA GLU A 321 -23.79 9.77 1.71
C GLU A 321 -23.41 10.10 3.16
N TYR A 322 -23.54 9.14 4.09
CA TYR A 322 -23.12 9.28 5.49
C TYR A 322 -21.72 8.71 5.74
N GLU A 323 -21.01 8.27 4.70
CA GLU A 323 -19.64 7.78 4.83
C GLU A 323 -18.65 8.93 4.98
N ARG A 324 -17.78 8.82 5.99
CA ARG A 324 -16.58 9.64 6.13
C ARG A 324 -15.36 8.81 5.72
N THR A 325 -14.58 9.32 4.77
CA THR A 325 -13.35 8.65 4.30
C THR A 325 -12.08 9.43 4.57
N ILE A 326 -12.21 10.73 4.87
CA ILE A 326 -11.11 11.63 5.21
C ILE A 326 -11.16 11.92 6.72
N PHE A 327 -10.05 11.67 7.39
CA PHE A 327 -9.89 11.78 8.84
C PHE A 327 -8.82 12.81 9.17
N GLU A 328 -8.85 13.38 10.37
CA GLU A 328 -7.76 14.20 10.88
C GLU A 328 -6.59 13.30 11.30
N SER A 329 -5.36 13.70 10.98
CA SER A 329 -4.13 12.90 11.18
C SER A 329 -3.82 12.57 12.65
N ASP A 330 -4.46 13.26 13.60
CA ASP A 330 -4.33 13.04 15.06
C ASP A 330 -5.46 12.19 15.65
N GLU A 331 -6.42 11.71 14.85
CA GLU A 331 -7.41 10.70 15.23
C GLU A 331 -6.77 9.30 15.35
N GLU A 332 -5.80 9.16 16.25
CA GLU A 332 -4.96 7.97 16.42
C GLU A 332 -5.78 6.69 16.76
N TYR A 333 -6.96 6.85 17.36
CA TYR A 333 -7.87 5.75 17.64
C TYR A 333 -8.34 5.06 16.33
N LEU A 334 -8.48 5.80 15.24
CA LEU A 334 -8.88 5.25 13.94
C LEU A 334 -7.79 4.39 13.31
N ILE A 335 -6.50 4.67 13.58
CA ILE A 335 -5.39 3.78 13.20
C ILE A 335 -5.47 2.47 14.00
N GLY A 336 -5.84 2.55 15.28
CA GLY A 336 -6.11 1.36 16.11
C GLY A 336 -7.27 0.52 15.56
N ALA A 337 -8.36 1.16 15.16
CA ALA A 337 -9.51 0.52 14.53
C ALA A 337 -9.12 -0.14 13.19
N LEU A 338 -8.38 0.56 12.33
CA LEU A 338 -7.86 0.03 11.07
C LEU A 338 -7.02 -1.23 11.31
N LYS A 339 -6.13 -1.19 12.31
CA LYS A 339 -5.32 -2.37 12.68
C LYS A 339 -6.18 -3.55 13.15
N ALA A 340 -7.18 -3.30 13.99
CA ALA A 340 -8.11 -4.34 14.44
C ALA A 340 -8.88 -4.97 13.26
N LEU A 341 -9.32 -4.15 12.30
CA LEU A 341 -9.95 -4.58 11.06
C LEU A 341 -9.03 -5.53 10.27
N GLY A 342 -7.76 -5.14 10.07
CA GLY A 342 -6.75 -5.99 9.44
C GLY A 342 -6.49 -7.31 10.16
N GLU A 343 -6.40 -7.29 11.50
CA GLU A 343 -6.25 -8.49 12.32
C GLU A 343 -7.45 -9.45 12.18
N ASN A 344 -8.66 -8.92 12.06
CA ASN A 344 -9.88 -9.71 11.87
C ASN A 344 -9.87 -10.41 10.50
N LEU A 345 -9.48 -9.70 9.44
CA LEU A 345 -9.32 -10.28 8.10
C LEU A 345 -8.22 -11.35 8.07
N LYS A 346 -7.08 -11.09 8.72
CA LYS A 346 -5.97 -12.04 8.82
C LYS A 346 -6.37 -13.33 9.52
N LYS A 347 -7.06 -13.24 10.66
CA LYS A 347 -7.59 -14.42 11.40
C LYS A 347 -8.52 -15.27 10.54
N LYS A 348 -9.19 -14.66 9.57
CA LYS A 348 -10.09 -15.32 8.62
C LYS A 348 -9.40 -15.75 7.32
N ASN A 349 -8.09 -15.53 7.18
CA ASN A 349 -7.32 -15.76 5.96
C ASN A 349 -7.91 -15.06 4.73
N LEU A 350 -8.46 -13.85 4.91
CA LEU A 350 -8.99 -13.01 3.82
C LEU A 350 -7.86 -12.20 3.15
N PHE A 351 -6.82 -12.90 2.70
CA PHE A 351 -5.68 -12.36 1.98
C PHE A 351 -5.07 -13.41 1.07
N THR A 352 -4.39 -12.99 0.01
CA THR A 352 -3.67 -13.84 -0.92
C THR A 352 -2.19 -13.81 -0.59
N ASP A 353 -1.61 -14.95 -0.22
CA ASP A 353 -0.17 -15.07 -0.02
C ASP A 353 0.55 -15.28 -1.36
N THR A 354 0.86 -14.18 -2.04
CA THR A 354 1.58 -14.20 -3.31
C THR A 354 2.98 -14.85 -3.23
N ALA A 355 3.55 -15.04 -2.04
CA ALA A 355 4.83 -15.73 -1.90
C ALA A 355 4.68 -17.26 -1.91
N ASN A 356 3.54 -17.80 -1.46
CA ASN A 356 3.38 -19.22 -1.17
C ASN A 356 2.16 -19.89 -1.83
N PHE A 357 1.31 -19.13 -2.51
CA PHE A 357 0.15 -19.67 -3.20
C PHE A 357 0.55 -20.71 -4.25
N LYS A 358 -0.24 -21.78 -4.32
CA LYS A 358 0.02 -22.88 -5.25
C LYS A 358 -0.69 -22.57 -6.56
N LEU A 359 0.11 -22.43 -7.61
CA LEU A 359 -0.34 -22.15 -8.97
C LEU A 359 -0.14 -23.38 -9.86
N ARG A 360 -0.98 -23.49 -10.88
CA ARG A 360 -0.80 -24.39 -12.01
C ARG A 360 -0.77 -23.59 -13.29
N CYS A 361 0.26 -23.82 -14.12
CA CYS A 361 0.28 -23.29 -15.48
C CYS A 361 -0.86 -23.93 -16.30
N GLY A 362 -1.76 -23.12 -16.86
CA GLY A 362 -2.87 -23.54 -17.71
C GLY A 362 -2.43 -24.22 -19.00
N VAL A 363 -1.22 -23.91 -19.49
CA VAL A 363 -0.66 -24.46 -20.74
C VAL A 363 0.03 -25.81 -20.50
N CYS A 364 1.12 -25.84 -19.74
CA CYS A 364 1.93 -27.05 -19.55
C CYS A 364 1.63 -27.83 -18.27
N LYS A 365 0.67 -27.38 -17.46
CA LYS A 365 0.21 -28.02 -16.21
C LYS A 365 1.26 -28.13 -15.10
N LYS A 366 2.42 -27.47 -15.24
CA LYS A 366 3.44 -27.41 -14.18
C LYS A 366 2.87 -26.74 -12.93
N ALA A 367 3.08 -27.38 -11.78
CA ALA A 367 2.83 -26.81 -10.46
C ALA A 367 3.93 -25.78 -10.14
N LEU A 368 3.52 -24.64 -9.60
CA LEU A 368 4.36 -23.49 -9.28
C LEU A 368 3.99 -23.01 -7.88
N ILE A 369 4.97 -22.54 -7.13
CA ILE A 369 4.77 -22.00 -5.78
C ILE A 369 5.16 -20.53 -5.79
N GLY A 370 4.19 -19.67 -5.50
CA GLY A 370 4.39 -18.24 -5.41
C GLY A 370 4.62 -17.55 -6.75
N GLU A 371 4.66 -16.23 -6.66
CA GLU A 371 4.85 -15.33 -7.80
C GLU A 371 6.23 -15.52 -8.43
N LYS A 372 7.25 -15.77 -7.61
CA LYS A 372 8.64 -15.95 -8.06
C LYS A 372 8.76 -17.11 -9.05
N GLU A 373 8.18 -18.27 -8.76
CA GLU A 373 8.21 -19.40 -9.67
C GLU A 373 7.34 -19.15 -10.91
N ALA A 374 6.21 -18.46 -10.78
CA ALA A 374 5.36 -18.08 -11.90
C ALA A 374 6.08 -17.17 -12.90
N ILE A 375 6.77 -16.12 -12.42
CA ILE A 375 7.57 -15.22 -13.23
C ILE A 375 8.71 -15.99 -13.92
N GLN A 376 9.44 -16.83 -13.18
CA GLN A 376 10.52 -17.62 -13.76
C GLN A 376 10.01 -18.59 -14.83
N HIS A 377 8.86 -19.21 -14.60
CA HIS A 377 8.20 -20.10 -15.55
C HIS A 377 7.77 -19.37 -16.82
N ALA A 378 7.13 -18.22 -16.68
CA ALA A 378 6.75 -17.37 -17.78
C ALA A 378 7.96 -16.90 -18.61
N ASN A 379 9.02 -16.44 -17.95
CA ASN A 379 10.23 -15.98 -18.64
C ASN A 379 10.92 -17.11 -19.43
N SER A 380 10.88 -18.33 -18.92
CA SER A 380 11.52 -19.49 -19.57
C SER A 380 10.66 -20.16 -20.64
N THR A 381 9.33 -20.02 -20.58
CA THR A 381 8.40 -20.78 -21.45
C THR A 381 7.46 -19.91 -22.28
N GLY A 382 7.33 -18.62 -21.96
CA GLY A 382 6.32 -17.72 -22.54
C GLY A 382 4.89 -17.97 -22.04
N HIS A 383 4.67 -18.88 -21.09
CA HIS A 383 3.34 -19.18 -20.57
C HIS A 383 2.88 -18.17 -19.51
N THR A 384 1.66 -17.64 -19.67
CA THR A 384 1.12 -16.58 -18.79
C THR A 384 -0.22 -16.94 -18.15
N ASP A 385 -0.87 -18.03 -18.56
CA ASP A 385 -2.11 -18.55 -17.94
C ASP A 385 -1.72 -19.30 -16.66
N PHE A 386 -1.87 -18.66 -15.50
CA PHE A 386 -1.69 -19.28 -14.18
C PHE A 386 -3.02 -19.36 -13.45
N ARG A 387 -3.29 -20.47 -12.78
CA ARG A 387 -4.52 -20.70 -12.01
C ARG A 387 -4.18 -21.23 -10.64
N GLU A 388 -4.82 -20.74 -9.60
CA GLU A 388 -4.72 -21.33 -8.28
C GLU A 388 -5.26 -22.77 -8.27
N TYR A 389 -4.74 -23.59 -7.36
CA TYR A 389 -5.09 -25.00 -7.21
C TYR A 389 -6.45 -25.23 -6.55
#